data_AF-A0A8X6UVU6-F1
#
_entry.id   AF-A0A8X6UVU6-F1
#
_cell.length_a   1.000
_cell.length_b   1.000
_cell.length_c   1.000
_cell.angle_alpha   90.00
_cell.angle_beta   90.00
_cell.angle_gamma   90.00
#
_symmetry.space_group_name_H-M   'P 1'
#
loop_
_entity.id
_entity.type
_entity.pdbx_description
1 polymer ?
#
loop_
_entity_poly.entity_id
_entity_poly.type
_entity_poly.pdbx_seq_one_letter_code
_entity_poly.pdbx_strand_id
1 'polypeptide(L)'
;MRREDRRILRQALVDPTVTRSTMRSDVGVAIDPQTISRHLAEANLKSKRPFRALPLTPDHQQLRLQWCQARSMWNVTDWQKVVFSDESRFVLGTDDNHVRVWRRPEHVWDQLKLQMPSCHSVHELELAVQDLWAHLLHNKIRRLINSILDRVAVCIEAGGGPMRY
;
A
#
# COMPACT_ATOMS: atom_id res chain seq x y z
N MET A 1 -6.45 21.05 12.55
CA MET A 1 -6.17 20.67 11.14
C MET A 1 -6.70 21.77 10.24
N ARG A 2 -5.86 22.41 9.42
CA ARG A 2 -6.24 23.59 8.63
C ARG A 2 -7.14 23.18 7.45
N ARG A 3 -7.90 24.13 6.89
CA ARG A 3 -8.88 23.86 5.82
C ARG A 3 -8.19 23.38 4.54
N GLU A 4 -7.00 23.90 4.31
CA GLU A 4 -6.09 23.62 3.20
C GLU A 4 -5.57 22.18 3.28
N ASP A 5 -5.18 21.72 4.47
CA ASP A 5 -4.71 20.34 4.71
C ASP A 5 -5.79 19.32 4.34
N ARG A 6 -7.04 19.57 4.73
CA ARG A 6 -8.18 18.69 4.40
C ARG A 6 -8.43 18.62 2.91
N ARG A 7 -8.21 19.73 2.18
CA ARG A 7 -8.40 19.81 0.73
C ARG A 7 -7.33 18.99 0.00
N ILE A 8 -6.06 19.10 0.42
CA ILE A 8 -4.95 18.30 -0.13
C ILE A 8 -5.21 16.80 0.05
N LEU A 9 -5.59 16.38 1.26
CA LEU A 9 -5.87 14.96 1.52
C LEU A 9 -7.09 14.45 0.75
N ARG A 10 -8.15 15.26 0.64
CA ARG A 10 -9.34 14.88 -0.12
C ARG A 10 -9.01 14.67 -1.60
N GLN A 11 -8.23 15.55 -2.20
CA GLN A 11 -7.80 15.39 -3.59
C GLN A 11 -7.00 14.11 -3.80
N ALA A 12 -6.01 13.83 -2.94
CA ALA A 12 -5.20 12.63 -3.04
C ALA A 12 -6.01 11.33 -2.88
N LEU A 13 -7.12 11.38 -2.12
CA LEU A 13 -8.00 10.23 -1.90
C LEU A 13 -9.07 10.07 -3.00
N VAL A 14 -9.55 11.17 -3.57
CA VAL A 14 -10.56 11.17 -4.64
C VAL A 14 -9.94 10.86 -6.00
N ASP A 15 -8.82 11.50 -6.32
CA ASP A 15 -8.01 11.21 -7.49
C ASP A 15 -6.58 10.85 -7.05
N PRO A 16 -6.27 9.55 -6.93
CA PRO A 16 -4.95 9.10 -6.53
C PRO A 16 -3.84 9.56 -7.47
N THR A 17 -4.14 9.90 -8.74
CA THR A 17 -3.13 10.29 -9.75
C THR A 17 -2.73 11.76 -9.70
N VAL A 18 -3.39 12.56 -8.87
CA VAL A 18 -3.17 14.00 -8.81
C VAL A 18 -1.73 14.34 -8.40
N THR A 19 -1.09 15.19 -9.19
CA THR A 19 0.30 15.61 -8.98
C THR A 19 0.39 16.72 -7.94
N ARG A 20 1.57 16.89 -7.33
CA ARG A 20 1.80 17.94 -6.32
C ARG A 20 1.57 19.35 -6.89
N SER A 21 1.86 19.55 -8.18
CA SER A 21 1.62 20.82 -8.87
C SER A 21 0.13 21.13 -8.99
N THR A 22 -0.70 20.14 -9.36
CA THR A 22 -2.16 20.28 -9.44
C THR A 22 -2.78 20.48 -8.05
N MET A 23 -2.29 19.78 -7.02
CA MET A 23 -2.71 20.04 -5.64
C MET A 23 -2.39 21.48 -5.21
N ARG A 24 -1.19 21.96 -5.54
CA ARG A 24 -0.76 23.34 -5.21
C ARG A 24 -1.63 24.38 -5.90
N SER A 25 -1.95 24.19 -7.19
CA SER A 25 -2.78 25.14 -7.94
C SER A 25 -4.22 25.20 -7.42
N ASP A 26 -4.81 24.07 -7.01
CA ASP A 26 -6.18 24.05 -6.52
C ASP A 26 -6.34 24.65 -5.10
N VAL A 27 -5.35 24.50 -4.24
CA VAL A 27 -5.40 25.10 -2.89
C VAL A 27 -5.38 26.63 -2.96
N GLY A 28 -4.83 27.21 -4.03
CA GLY A 28 -4.87 28.66 -4.28
C GLY A 28 -3.99 29.49 -3.33
N VAL A 29 -3.16 28.83 -2.53
CA VAL A 29 -2.21 29.46 -1.59
C VAL A 29 -0.80 29.05 -2.01
N ALA A 30 0.15 29.98 -1.90
CA ALA A 30 1.57 29.70 -2.12
C ALA A 30 2.09 28.75 -1.04
N ILE A 31 1.94 27.45 -1.28
CA ILE A 31 2.38 26.38 -0.39
C ILE A 31 3.62 25.73 -1.00
N ASP A 32 4.64 25.58 -0.15
CA ASP A 32 5.86 24.88 -0.51
C ASP A 32 5.58 23.37 -0.78
N PRO A 33 6.12 22.78 -1.86
CA PRO A 33 5.92 21.35 -2.17
C PRO A 33 6.31 20.39 -1.04
N GLN A 34 7.23 20.77 -0.16
CA GLN A 34 7.61 20.00 1.02
C GLN A 34 6.48 19.94 2.03
N THR A 35 5.69 21.01 2.15
CA THR A 35 4.54 21.08 3.05
C THR A 35 3.44 20.12 2.60
N ILE A 36 3.16 20.07 1.30
CA ILE A 36 2.23 19.08 0.71
C ILE A 36 2.73 17.65 0.98
N SER A 37 4.03 17.41 0.76
CA SER A 37 4.64 16.09 0.96
C SER A 37 4.58 15.64 2.43
N ARG A 38 4.79 16.58 3.36
CA ARG A 38 4.70 16.33 4.80
C ARG A 38 3.26 15.99 5.21
N HIS A 39 2.26 16.74 4.76
CA HIS A 39 0.86 16.46 5.10
C HIS A 39 0.38 15.12 4.52
N LEU A 40 0.78 14.79 3.29
CA LEU A 40 0.51 13.45 2.72
C LEU A 40 1.20 12.35 3.54
N ALA A 41 2.44 12.56 3.99
CA ALA A 41 3.16 11.63 4.83
C ALA A 41 2.53 11.47 6.23
N GLU A 42 2.08 12.55 6.85
CA GLU A 42 1.32 12.56 8.12
C GLU A 42 0.03 11.75 8.00
N ALA A 43 -0.64 11.82 6.84
CA ALA A 43 -1.80 10.99 6.52
C ALA A 43 -1.44 9.56 6.09
N ASN A 44 -0.17 9.16 6.14
CA ASN A 44 0.35 7.86 5.68
C ASN A 44 0.03 7.56 4.20
N LEU A 45 -0.06 8.60 3.36
CA LEU A 45 -0.17 8.49 1.91
C LEU A 45 1.23 8.61 1.28
N LYS A 46 1.56 7.66 0.40
CA LYS A 46 2.85 7.62 -0.30
C LYS A 46 2.64 7.52 -1.80
N SER A 47 3.51 8.17 -2.56
CA SER A 47 3.50 8.14 -4.01
C SER A 47 4.06 6.80 -4.50
N LYS A 48 3.19 5.96 -5.09
CA LYS A 48 3.48 4.61 -5.58
C LYS A 48 3.17 4.47 -7.06
N ARG A 49 3.55 3.36 -7.71
CA ARG A 49 3.05 3.03 -9.05
C ARG A 49 1.59 2.54 -8.96
N PRO A 50 0.73 2.85 -9.94
CA PRO A 50 -0.61 2.29 -10.02
C PRO A 50 -0.53 0.76 -9.98
N PHE A 51 -1.35 0.15 -9.12
CA PHE A 51 -1.51 -1.29 -9.13
C PHE A 51 -2.15 -1.72 -10.46
N ARG A 52 -1.53 -2.69 -11.13
CA ARG A 52 -2.08 -3.35 -12.33
C ARG A 52 -2.55 -4.74 -11.92
N ALA A 53 -3.85 -4.88 -11.69
CA ALA A 53 -4.46 -6.17 -11.46
C ALA A 53 -4.59 -6.94 -12.78
N LEU A 54 -4.30 -8.24 -12.77
CA LEU A 54 -4.75 -9.10 -13.86
C LEU A 54 -6.28 -9.21 -13.78
N PRO A 55 -6.99 -9.22 -14.92
CA PRO A 55 -8.43 -9.47 -14.94
C PRO A 55 -8.75 -10.83 -14.29
N LEU A 56 -9.74 -10.85 -13.41
CA LEU A 56 -10.21 -12.08 -12.78
C LEU A 56 -11.20 -12.78 -13.72
N THR A 57 -10.91 -14.03 -14.08
CA THR A 57 -11.89 -14.90 -14.73
C THR A 57 -13.05 -15.21 -13.76
N PRO A 58 -14.24 -15.56 -14.26
CA PRO A 58 -15.35 -16.00 -13.41
C PRO A 58 -14.95 -17.15 -12.47
N ASP A 59 -14.15 -18.11 -12.95
CA ASP A 59 -13.66 -19.23 -12.16
C ASP A 59 -12.78 -18.76 -11.00
N HIS A 60 -11.87 -17.80 -11.24
CA HIS A 60 -11.07 -17.22 -10.17
C HIS A 60 -11.93 -16.51 -9.12
N GLN A 61 -12.98 -15.81 -9.54
CA GLN A 61 -13.89 -15.15 -8.61
C GLN A 61 -14.62 -16.18 -7.74
N GLN A 62 -15.14 -17.24 -8.35
CA GLN A 62 -15.82 -18.31 -7.61
C GLN A 62 -14.89 -19.00 -6.61
N LEU A 63 -13.66 -19.35 -7.02
CA LEU A 63 -12.68 -19.97 -6.13
C LEU A 63 -12.30 -19.05 -4.97
N ARG A 64 -12.13 -17.75 -5.22
CA ARG A 64 -11.86 -16.75 -4.18
C ARG A 64 -13.04 -16.62 -3.21
N LEU A 65 -14.27 -16.59 -3.72
CA LEU A 65 -15.47 -16.52 -2.90
C LEU A 65 -15.58 -17.75 -1.99
N GLN A 66 -15.44 -18.95 -2.55
CA GLN A 66 -15.48 -20.20 -1.78
C GLN A 66 -14.39 -20.23 -0.71
N TRP A 67 -13.17 -19.82 -1.06
CA TRP A 67 -12.05 -19.79 -0.11
C TRP A 67 -12.32 -18.85 1.06
N CYS A 68 -12.89 -17.67 0.79
CA CYS A 68 -13.25 -16.68 1.81
C CYS A 68 -14.43 -17.14 2.66
N GLN A 69 -15.48 -17.71 2.05
CA GLN A 69 -16.63 -18.24 2.77
C GLN A 69 -16.22 -19.36 3.74
N ALA A 70 -15.36 -20.28 3.30
CA ALA A 70 -14.84 -21.37 4.13
C ALA A 70 -14.04 -20.88 5.35
N ARG A 71 -13.55 -19.63 5.33
CA ARG A 71 -12.75 -19.01 6.39
C ARG A 71 -13.43 -17.79 7.01
N SER A 72 -14.72 -17.59 6.75
CA SER A 72 -15.49 -16.44 7.25
C SER A 72 -15.62 -16.46 8.78
N MET A 73 -15.64 -17.65 9.38
CA MET A 73 -15.73 -17.86 10.83
C MET A 73 -14.38 -17.87 11.55
N TRP A 74 -13.26 -17.73 10.81
CA TRP A 74 -11.94 -17.72 11.42
C TRP A 74 -11.74 -16.43 12.22
N ASN A 75 -11.16 -16.55 13.41
CA ASN A 75 -10.83 -15.39 14.23
C ASN A 75 -9.37 -14.96 14.01
N VAL A 76 -8.97 -13.85 14.62
CA VAL A 76 -7.60 -13.32 14.51
C VAL A 76 -6.53 -14.34 14.94
N THR A 77 -6.81 -15.17 15.94
CA THR A 77 -5.84 -16.16 16.44
C THR A 77 -5.61 -17.30 15.45
N ASP A 78 -6.61 -17.63 14.63
CA ASP A 78 -6.44 -18.61 13.54
C ASP A 78 -5.56 -18.04 12.43
N TRP A 79 -5.79 -16.77 12.06
CA TRP A 79 -4.94 -16.08 11.07
C TRP A 79 -3.50 -15.87 11.55
N GLN A 80 -3.27 -15.70 12.85
CA GLN A 80 -1.92 -15.60 13.42
C GLN A 80 -1.10 -16.90 13.29
N LYS A 81 -1.75 -18.05 13.07
CA LYS A 81 -1.08 -19.34 12.83
C LYS A 81 -0.70 -19.55 11.37
N VAL A 82 -1.21 -18.72 10.45
CA VAL A 82 -0.94 -18.84 9.02
C VAL A 82 0.41 -18.20 8.69
N VAL A 83 1.27 -18.95 7.99
CA VAL A 83 2.51 -18.43 7.42
C VAL A 83 2.25 -17.97 6.00
N PHE A 84 2.45 -16.68 5.73
CA PHE A 84 2.35 -16.09 4.39
C PHE A 84 3.73 -16.01 3.75
N SER A 85 3.82 -16.39 2.48
CA SER A 85 5.00 -16.21 1.64
C SER A 85 4.62 -15.57 0.32
N ASP A 86 5.51 -14.73 -0.19
CA ASP A 86 5.40 -14.06 -1.49
C ASP A 86 6.79 -13.55 -1.90
N GLU A 87 6.95 -13.18 -3.17
CA GLU A 87 8.20 -12.66 -3.72
C GLU A 87 8.06 -11.19 -4.13
N SER A 88 9.13 -10.41 -3.94
CA SER A 88 9.16 -9.02 -4.36
C SER A 88 10.52 -8.62 -4.89
N ARG A 89 10.53 -7.90 -6.02
CA ARG A 89 11.75 -7.34 -6.62
C ARG A 89 12.19 -6.05 -5.92
N PHE A 90 13.47 -5.96 -5.59
CA PHE A 90 14.19 -4.74 -5.20
C PHE A 90 15.20 -4.36 -6.31
N VAL A 91 15.43 -3.06 -6.52
CA VAL A 91 16.25 -2.56 -7.63
C VAL A 91 17.15 -1.40 -7.18
N LEU A 92 18.32 -1.27 -7.80
CA LEU A 92 19.31 -0.21 -7.52
C LEU A 92 18.97 1.13 -8.20
N GLY A 93 18.17 1.10 -9.26
CA GLY A 93 17.83 2.28 -10.04
C GLY A 93 16.58 3.00 -9.55
N THR A 94 16.60 4.32 -9.58
CA THR A 94 15.42 5.19 -9.47
C THR A 94 14.89 5.51 -10.86
N ASP A 95 14.39 4.52 -11.61
CA ASP A 95 13.57 4.84 -12.76
C ASP A 95 12.09 4.67 -12.40
N ASP A 96 11.24 5.41 -13.11
CA ASP A 96 10.34 4.67 -14.01
C ASP A 96 9.49 5.56 -14.91
N ASN A 97 9.64 6.89 -14.93
CA ASN A 97 8.82 7.78 -15.78
C ASN A 97 7.31 7.45 -15.78
N HIS A 98 6.83 6.80 -14.72
CA HIS A 98 5.50 6.20 -14.66
C HIS A 98 4.60 7.09 -13.82
N VAL A 99 3.33 7.15 -14.23
CA VAL A 99 2.24 7.73 -13.44
C VAL A 99 2.34 7.22 -12.01
N ARG A 100 2.20 8.10 -11.04
CA ARG A 100 2.23 7.76 -9.62
C ARG A 100 0.84 7.95 -9.02
N VAL A 101 0.51 7.11 -8.04
CA VAL A 101 -0.71 7.20 -7.26
C VAL A 101 -0.40 7.37 -5.78
N TRP A 102 -1.19 8.16 -5.06
CA TRP A 102 -1.11 8.25 -3.60
C TRP A 102 -1.85 7.08 -2.96
N ARG A 103 -1.12 6.19 -2.29
CA ARG A 103 -1.69 5.02 -1.58
C ARG A 103 -1.00 4.77 -0.25
N ARG A 104 -1.73 4.10 0.65
CA ARG A 104 -1.17 3.61 1.91
C ARG A 104 -0.30 2.38 1.62
N PRO A 105 0.71 2.06 2.46
CA PRO A 105 1.39 0.78 2.44
C PRO A 105 0.41 -0.35 2.81
N GLU A 106 0.23 -1.36 1.95
CA GLU A 106 -0.82 -2.37 2.12
C GLU A 106 -0.27 -3.77 2.43
N HIS A 107 1.04 -3.98 2.22
CA HIS A 107 1.74 -5.22 2.54
C HIS A 107 3.16 -4.95 3.05
N VAL A 108 3.85 -5.99 3.55
CA VAL A 108 5.20 -5.87 4.14
C VAL A 108 6.21 -5.32 3.13
N TRP A 109 6.20 -5.81 1.88
CA TRP A 109 7.15 -5.36 0.86
C TRP A 109 7.06 -3.86 0.56
N ASP A 110 5.87 -3.27 0.58
CA ASP A 110 5.72 -1.82 0.43
C ASP A 110 6.45 -1.05 1.54
N GLN A 111 6.36 -1.55 2.76
CA GLN A 111 6.94 -0.91 3.93
C GLN A 111 8.46 -0.96 3.89
N LEU A 112 9.03 -2.07 3.42
CA LEU A 112 10.47 -2.23 3.22
C LEU A 112 10.96 -1.31 2.11
N LYS A 113 10.31 -1.34 0.94
CA LYS A 113 10.65 -0.48 -0.22
C LYS A 113 10.65 1.01 0.12
N LEU A 114 9.76 1.45 1.02
CA LEU A 114 9.70 2.84 1.48
C LEU A 114 10.82 3.24 2.44
N GLN A 115 11.43 2.27 3.12
CA GLN A 115 12.53 2.50 4.07
C GLN A 115 13.90 2.19 3.45
N MET A 116 13.93 1.72 2.20
CA MET A 116 15.18 1.42 1.50
C MET A 116 16.07 2.66 1.42
N PRO A 117 17.34 2.56 1.83
CA PRO A 117 18.32 3.59 1.56
C PRO A 117 18.66 3.62 0.05
N SER A 118 19.32 4.69 -0.38
CA SER A 118 19.96 4.71 -1.70
C SER A 118 21.09 3.70 -1.72
N CYS A 119 20.95 2.63 -2.48
CA CYS A 119 21.97 1.60 -2.66
C CYS A 119 22.59 1.74 -4.04
N HIS A 120 23.92 1.61 -4.11
CA HIS A 120 24.68 1.72 -5.36
C HIS A 120 25.31 0.40 -5.80
N SER A 121 25.15 -0.66 -4.99
CA SER A 121 25.57 -2.02 -5.32
C SER A 121 24.54 -3.05 -4.88
N VAL A 122 24.53 -4.22 -5.53
CA VAL A 122 23.64 -5.33 -5.16
C VAL A 122 23.90 -5.78 -3.72
N HIS A 123 25.17 -5.73 -3.28
CA HIS A 123 25.55 -6.09 -1.92
C HIS A 123 24.96 -5.12 -0.88
N GLU A 124 25.06 -3.81 -1.10
CA GLU A 124 24.41 -2.82 -0.24
C GLU A 124 22.90 -3.00 -0.19
N LEU A 125 22.28 -3.32 -1.34
CA LEU A 125 20.86 -3.58 -1.44
C LEU A 125 20.45 -4.80 -0.62
N GLU A 126 21.22 -5.90 -0.72
CA GLU A 126 20.99 -7.12 0.04
C GLU A 126 21.08 -6.88 1.54
N LEU A 127 22.15 -6.23 2.01
CA LEU A 127 22.33 -5.88 3.42
C LEU A 127 21.19 -4.99 3.93
N ALA A 128 20.78 -3.99 3.16
CA ALA A 128 19.69 -3.10 3.54
C ALA A 128 18.35 -3.84 3.63
N VAL A 129 18.05 -4.75 2.70
CA VAL A 129 16.81 -5.55 2.75
C VAL A 129 16.82 -6.47 3.98
N GLN A 130 17.93 -7.14 4.25
CA GLN A 130 18.08 -8.03 5.42
C GLN A 130 17.93 -7.25 6.73
N ASP A 131 18.58 -6.08 6.84
CA ASP A 131 18.51 -5.23 8.02
C ASP A 131 17.07 -4.72 8.27
N LEU A 132 16.42 -4.19 7.23
CA LEU A 132 15.04 -3.72 7.34
C LEU A 132 14.05 -4.85 7.65
N TRP A 133 14.32 -6.05 7.14
CA TRP A 133 13.53 -7.24 7.46
C TRP A 133 13.67 -7.62 8.94
N ALA A 134 14.91 -7.65 9.46
CA ALA A 134 15.19 -7.96 10.86
C ALA A 134 14.56 -6.94 11.83
N HIS A 135 14.50 -5.66 11.43
CA HIS A 135 13.91 -4.58 12.22
C HIS A 135 12.41 -4.37 11.99
N LEU A 136 11.75 -5.26 11.26
CA LEU A 136 10.32 -5.15 11.01
C LEU A 136 9.53 -5.29 12.32
N LEU A 137 8.89 -4.20 12.76
CA LEU A 137 8.15 -4.20 14.01
C LEU A 137 7.00 -5.20 14.00
N HIS A 138 6.94 -6.06 15.03
CA HIS A 138 5.89 -7.05 15.23
C HIS A 138 4.46 -6.46 15.20
N ASN A 139 4.27 -5.22 15.65
CA ASN A 139 2.97 -4.55 15.60
C ASN A 139 2.51 -4.27 14.16
N LYS A 140 3.43 -4.03 13.21
CA LYS A 140 3.12 -3.84 11.79
C LYS A 140 2.62 -5.14 11.18
N ILE A 141 3.30 -6.25 11.47
CA ILE A 141 2.87 -7.60 11.02
C ILE A 141 1.49 -7.92 11.60
N ARG A 142 1.28 -7.72 12.92
CA ARG A 142 -0.02 -7.96 13.57
C ARG A 142 -1.14 -7.13 12.95
N ARG A 143 -0.90 -5.85 12.62
CA ARG A 143 -1.91 -5.01 11.94
C ARG A 143 -2.30 -5.57 10.58
N LEU A 144 -1.33 -6.07 9.80
CA LEU A 144 -1.61 -6.69 8.51
C LEU A 144 -2.44 -7.98 8.67
N ILE A 145 -2.06 -8.85 9.61
CA ILE A 145 -2.80 -10.09 9.92
C ILE A 145 -4.22 -9.75 10.38
N ASN A 146 -4.38 -8.79 11.28
CA ASN A 146 -5.70 -8.40 11.79
C ASN A 146 -6.61 -7.85 10.68
N SER A 147 -6.04 -7.22 9.64
CA SER A 147 -6.81 -6.73 8.49
C SER A 147 -7.34 -7.83 7.56
N ILE A 148 -6.91 -9.08 7.74
CA ILE A 148 -7.34 -10.19 6.87
C ILE A 148 -8.83 -10.45 7.01
N LEU A 149 -9.40 -10.26 8.21
CA LEU A 149 -10.85 -10.40 8.42
C LEU A 149 -11.63 -9.42 7.54
N ASP A 150 -11.22 -8.16 7.53
CA ASP A 150 -11.83 -7.13 6.68
C ASP A 150 -11.67 -7.47 5.19
N ARG A 151 -10.49 -7.97 4.79
CA ARG A 151 -10.23 -8.40 3.39
C ARG A 151 -11.11 -9.57 2.97
N VAL A 152 -11.33 -10.54 3.86
CA VAL A 152 -12.21 -11.68 3.62
C VAL A 152 -13.65 -11.21 3.48
N ALA A 153 -14.13 -10.33 4.37
CA ALA A 153 -15.47 -9.77 4.30
C ALA A 153 -15.70 -9.00 2.98
N VAL A 154 -14.77 -8.11 2.62
CA VAL A 154 -14.83 -7.35 1.35
C VAL A 154 -14.81 -8.28 0.13
N CYS A 155 -14.04 -9.37 0.16
CA CYS A 155 -14.04 -10.36 -0.92
C CYS A 155 -15.41 -11.03 -1.09
N ILE A 156 -16.08 -11.35 0.03
CA ILE A 156 -17.41 -11.97 0.03
C ILE A 156 -18.46 -10.97 -0.49
N GLU A 157 -18.45 -9.73 -0.01
CA GLU A 157 -19.35 -8.66 -0.47
C GLU A 157 -19.19 -8.39 -1.98
N ALA A 158 -17.96 -8.50 -2.49
CA ALA A 158 -17.66 -8.36 -3.92
C ALA A 158 -17.95 -9.63 -4.74
N GLY A 159 -18.49 -10.70 -4.15
CA GLY A 159 -18.74 -11.97 -4.83
C GLY A 159 -17.48 -12.66 -5.37
N GLY A 160 -16.33 -12.43 -4.75
CA GLY A 160 -15.01 -12.89 -5.24
C GLY A 160 -14.35 -11.97 -6.27
N GLY A 161 -14.97 -10.83 -6.57
CA GLY A 161 -14.50 -9.83 -7.53
C GLY A 161 -13.22 -9.08 -7.13
N PRO A 162 -12.79 -8.10 -7.95
CA PRO A 162 -11.62 -7.28 -7.67
C PRO A 162 -11.76 -6.50 -6.36
N MET A 163 -10.71 -6.48 -5.56
CA MET A 163 -10.64 -5.68 -4.32
C MET A 163 -9.69 -4.50 -4.52
N ARG A 164 -9.83 -3.45 -3.69
CA ARG A 164 -9.07 -2.21 -3.82
C ARG A 164 -7.67 -2.23 -3.18
N TYR A 165 -7.25 -3.36 -2.60
CA TYR A 165 -5.97 -3.49 -1.92
C TYR A 165 -4.78 -3.51 -2.90
#